data_AF-A0A519UYV6-F1
#
_entry.id   AF-A0A519UYV6-F1
#
_cell.length_a   1.000
_cell.length_b   1.000
_cell.length_c   1.000
_cell.angle_alpha   90.00
_cell.angle_beta   90.00
_cell.angle_gamma   90.00
#
_symmetry.space_group_name_H-M   'P 1'
#
loop_
_entity.id
_entity.type
_entity.pdbx_description
1 polymer ?
#
loop_
_entity_poly.entity_id
_entity_poly.type
_entity_poly.pdbx_seq_one_letter_code
_entity_poly.pdbx_strand_id
1 'polypeptide(L)'
;MDIYKKQIAKNLNADGSSYDFHERDALHYHIYDVDPLMVAATILKRDGKFGDNPYSYKSTEGSSLKGSVDWLVPFFTGEKTHAEWVNSKSSFDKKRAANGEKGYIAGTLFKPTEARTSIALADFFDNKMLALYKANINSKSKYPTWQFVLNEVKR
;
A
#
# COMPACT_ATOMS: atom_id res chain seq x y z
N MET A 1 -3.67 -5.44 -20.27
CA MET A 1 -4.61 -4.69 -19.39
C MET A 1 -5.45 -5.64 -18.56
N ASP A 2 -6.02 -6.68 -19.15
CA ASP A 2 -6.81 -7.69 -18.44
C ASP A 2 -6.08 -8.38 -17.28
N ILE A 3 -4.76 -8.58 -17.41
CA ILE A 3 -3.95 -9.15 -16.34
C ILE A 3 -3.93 -8.24 -15.11
N TYR A 4 -3.78 -6.92 -15.28
CA TYR A 4 -3.82 -5.97 -14.17
C TYR A 4 -5.21 -5.95 -13.51
N LYS A 5 -6.28 -5.91 -14.31
CA LYS A 5 -7.66 -5.98 -13.80
C LYS A 5 -7.91 -7.26 -12.99
N LYS A 6 -7.42 -8.41 -13.47
CA LYS A 6 -7.45 -9.70 -12.74
C LYS A 6 -6.63 -9.63 -11.45
N GLN A 7 -5.48 -8.98 -11.46
CA GLN A 7 -4.64 -8.83 -10.27
C GLN A 7 -5.35 -7.99 -9.19
N ILE A 8 -5.98 -6.87 -9.58
CA ILE A 8 -6.78 -6.05 -8.67
C ILE A 8 -7.93 -6.87 -8.05
N ALA A 9 -8.64 -7.66 -8.85
CA ALA A 9 -9.75 -8.49 -8.37
C ALA A 9 -9.31 -9.64 -7.43
N LYS A 10 -8.06 -10.12 -7.55
CA LYS A 10 -7.54 -11.25 -6.75
C LYS A 10 -6.85 -10.82 -5.46
N ASN A 11 -6.04 -9.76 -5.51
CA ASN A 11 -5.18 -9.40 -4.39
C ASN A 11 -5.81 -8.37 -3.46
N LEU A 12 -6.81 -7.62 -3.92
CA LEU A 12 -7.41 -6.53 -3.15
C LEU A 12 -8.87 -6.85 -2.85
N ASN A 13 -9.33 -6.47 -1.67
CA ASN A 13 -10.71 -6.62 -1.24
C ASN A 13 -11.50 -5.34 -1.47
N ALA A 14 -12.84 -5.47 -1.43
CA ALA A 14 -13.76 -4.34 -1.61
C ALA A 14 -13.67 -3.28 -0.48
N ASP A 15 -13.21 -3.67 0.71
CA ASP A 15 -13.01 -2.78 1.86
C ASP A 15 -11.67 -2.03 1.82
N GLY A 16 -10.82 -2.31 0.82
CA GLY A 16 -9.49 -1.74 0.66
C GLY A 16 -8.37 -2.60 1.23
N SER A 17 -8.62 -3.52 2.17
CA SER A 17 -7.59 -4.45 2.64
C SER A 17 -7.06 -5.35 1.51
N SER A 18 -5.87 -5.92 1.66
CA SER A 18 -5.38 -6.92 0.71
C SER A 18 -5.65 -8.34 1.19
N TYR A 19 -5.64 -9.29 0.27
CA TYR A 19 -5.75 -10.71 0.58
C TYR A 19 -4.64 -11.15 1.56
N ASP A 20 -3.38 -10.77 1.29
CA ASP A 20 -2.26 -11.20 2.14
C ASP A 20 -2.33 -10.59 3.55
N PHE A 21 -2.93 -9.40 3.72
CA PHE A 21 -3.20 -8.88 5.05
C PHE A 21 -4.06 -9.84 5.88
N HIS A 22 -5.12 -10.42 5.31
CA HIS A 22 -6.01 -11.35 6.02
C HIS A 22 -5.39 -12.74 6.24
N GLU A 23 -4.52 -13.17 5.34
CA GLU A 23 -3.84 -14.45 5.49
C GLU A 23 -2.69 -14.41 6.49
N ARG A 24 -2.03 -13.24 6.59
CA ARG A 24 -0.79 -13.11 7.33
C ARG A 24 -0.89 -12.21 8.56
N ASP A 25 -2.00 -11.51 8.71
CA ASP A 25 -2.30 -10.55 9.79
C ASP A 25 -1.23 -9.45 9.90
N ALA A 26 -0.84 -8.88 8.77
CA ALA A 26 0.33 -8.03 8.68
C ALA A 26 0.18 -6.93 7.63
N LEU A 27 0.24 -5.65 8.04
CA LEU A 27 0.29 -4.51 7.12
C LEU A 27 1.58 -4.54 6.29
N HIS A 28 2.64 -5.18 6.79
CA HIS A 28 3.83 -5.46 5.99
C HIS A 28 3.48 -6.16 4.67
N TYR A 29 2.53 -7.09 4.67
CA TYR A 29 2.12 -7.77 3.44
C TYR A 29 1.11 -6.97 2.63
N HIS A 30 0.30 -6.12 3.27
CA HIS A 30 -0.53 -5.16 2.55
C HIS A 30 0.32 -4.23 1.67
N ILE A 31 1.40 -3.66 2.21
CA ILE A 31 2.28 -2.78 1.42
C ILE A 31 3.01 -3.55 0.31
N TYR A 32 3.36 -4.82 0.54
CA TYR A 32 3.97 -5.69 -0.48
C TYR A 32 3.02 -6.00 -1.64
N ASP A 33 1.72 -6.01 -1.43
CA ASP A 33 0.71 -6.09 -2.49
C ASP A 33 0.55 -4.75 -3.24
N VAL A 34 0.42 -3.65 -2.50
CA VAL A 34 -0.01 -2.35 -3.04
C VAL A 34 1.11 -1.64 -3.79
N ASP A 35 2.35 -1.64 -3.29
CA ASP A 35 3.49 -0.94 -3.90
C ASP A 35 3.78 -1.37 -5.35
N PRO A 36 3.95 -2.67 -5.68
CA PRO A 36 4.16 -3.09 -7.06
C PRO A 36 2.96 -2.78 -7.96
N LEU A 37 1.73 -2.81 -7.42
CA LEU A 37 0.53 -2.41 -8.15
C LEU A 37 0.52 -0.91 -8.47
N MET A 38 0.98 -0.04 -7.56
CA MET A 38 1.13 1.40 -7.84
C MET A 38 2.19 1.68 -8.90
N VAL A 39 3.31 0.96 -8.89
CA VAL A 39 4.32 1.05 -9.96
C VAL A 39 3.70 0.63 -11.30
N ALA A 40 3.00 -0.51 -11.33
CA ALA A 40 2.32 -0.98 -12.55
C ALA A 40 1.26 0.02 -13.04
N ALA A 41 0.43 0.55 -12.13
CA ALA A 41 -0.57 1.57 -12.43
C ALA A 41 0.09 2.82 -13.04
N THR A 42 1.24 3.23 -12.53
CA THR A 42 1.96 4.42 -13.02
C THR A 42 2.42 4.20 -14.45
N ILE A 43 2.97 3.02 -14.75
CA ILE A 43 3.39 2.64 -16.11
C ILE A 43 2.17 2.59 -17.03
N LEU A 44 1.07 1.96 -16.62
CA LEU A 44 -0.15 1.84 -17.41
C LEU A 44 -0.81 3.19 -17.70
N LYS A 45 -0.81 4.10 -16.72
CA LYS A 45 -1.33 5.46 -16.88
C LYS A 45 -0.51 6.24 -17.91
N ARG A 46 0.81 6.08 -17.89
CA ARG A 46 1.72 6.75 -18.83
C ARG A 46 1.69 6.18 -20.24
N ASP A 47 1.54 4.87 -20.38
CA ASP A 47 1.37 4.23 -21.70
C ASP A 47 0.04 4.62 -22.36
N GLY A 48 -0.97 5.02 -21.56
CA GLY A 48 -2.23 5.56 -22.04
C GLY A 48 -3.19 4.53 -22.63
N LYS A 49 -2.78 3.27 -22.76
CA LYS A 49 -3.60 2.22 -23.39
C LYS A 49 -4.62 1.59 -22.46
N PHE A 50 -4.53 1.77 -21.14
CA PHE A 50 -5.44 1.13 -20.16
C PHE A 50 -6.93 1.49 -20.35
N GLY A 51 -7.23 2.58 -21.07
CA GLY A 51 -8.59 3.07 -21.34
C GLY A 51 -9.16 3.87 -20.17
N ASP A 52 -9.10 3.31 -18.96
CA ASP A 52 -9.50 3.98 -17.71
C ASP A 52 -8.28 4.52 -16.93
N ASN A 53 -8.51 5.10 -15.76
CA ASN A 53 -7.43 5.36 -14.79
C ASN A 53 -7.13 4.07 -13.99
N PRO A 54 -5.94 3.46 -14.11
CA PRO A 54 -5.61 2.21 -13.42
C PRO A 54 -5.61 2.31 -11.89
N TYR A 55 -5.44 3.51 -11.33
CA TYR A 55 -5.48 3.74 -9.88
C TYR A 55 -6.91 3.73 -9.33
N SER A 56 -7.85 4.36 -10.04
CA SER A 56 -9.26 4.43 -9.64
C SER A 56 -10.15 3.37 -10.30
N TYR A 57 -9.57 2.46 -11.09
CA TYR A 57 -10.27 1.30 -11.61
C TYR A 57 -10.84 0.47 -10.45
N LYS A 58 -12.09 0.03 -10.62
CA LYS A 58 -12.82 -0.78 -9.66
C LYS A 58 -13.21 -2.10 -10.31
N SER A 59 -12.93 -3.22 -9.66
CA SER A 59 -13.39 -4.54 -10.12
C SER A 59 -14.91 -4.67 -9.98
N THR A 60 -15.49 -5.73 -10.54
CA THR A 60 -16.91 -6.07 -10.39
C THR A 60 -17.30 -6.24 -8.92
N GLU A 61 -16.40 -6.80 -8.11
CA GLU A 61 -16.52 -7.06 -6.68
C GLU A 61 -16.24 -5.81 -5.85
N GLY A 62 -15.73 -4.76 -6.47
CA GLY A 62 -15.51 -3.47 -5.87
C GLY A 62 -14.10 -3.20 -5.36
N SER A 63 -13.15 -4.10 -5.59
CA SER A 63 -11.76 -3.88 -5.21
C SER A 63 -11.12 -2.80 -6.08
N SER A 64 -10.24 -1.99 -5.50
CA SER A 64 -9.55 -0.92 -6.21
C SER A 64 -8.23 -0.57 -5.53
N LEU A 65 -7.24 -0.16 -6.32
CA LEU A 65 -5.94 0.26 -5.78
C LEU A 65 -6.06 1.52 -4.92
N LYS A 66 -6.88 2.50 -5.36
CA LYS A 66 -7.21 3.68 -4.54
C LYS A 66 -7.79 3.29 -3.19
N GLY A 67 -8.76 2.38 -3.15
CA GLY A 67 -9.38 1.91 -1.90
C GLY A 67 -8.35 1.31 -0.95
N SER A 68 -7.36 0.59 -1.47
CA SER A 68 -6.28 0.04 -0.66
C SER A 68 -5.33 1.07 -0.08
N VAL A 69 -4.97 2.09 -0.86
CA VAL A 69 -4.20 3.23 -0.32
C VAL A 69 -5.01 3.96 0.75
N ASP A 70 -6.28 4.26 0.49
CA ASP A 70 -7.16 4.97 1.44
C ASP A 70 -7.30 4.17 2.76
N TRP A 71 -7.39 2.84 2.68
CA TRP A 71 -7.47 1.95 3.84
C TRP A 71 -6.18 1.93 4.68
N LEU A 72 -5.01 2.11 4.04
CA LEU A 72 -3.71 2.18 4.70
C LEU A 72 -3.47 3.52 5.42
N VAL A 73 -4.07 4.61 4.96
CA VAL A 73 -3.83 5.98 5.47
C VAL A 73 -4.00 6.12 7.00
N PRO A 74 -5.04 5.58 7.66
CA PRO A 74 -5.16 5.66 9.12
C PRO A 74 -3.98 5.03 9.87
N PHE A 75 -3.36 3.99 9.33
CA PHE A 75 -2.15 3.39 9.93
C PHE A 75 -0.90 4.23 9.68
N PHE A 76 -0.80 4.84 8.50
CA PHE A 76 0.28 5.76 8.19
C PHE A 76 0.21 7.05 9.02
N THR A 77 -0.98 7.57 9.30
CA THR A 77 -1.15 8.77 10.15
C THR A 77 -0.97 8.47 11.64
N GLY A 78 -1.07 7.20 12.04
CA GLY A 78 -1.09 6.78 13.44
C GLY A 78 -2.47 6.89 14.11
N GLU A 79 -3.53 7.22 13.35
CA GLU A 79 -4.92 7.16 13.83
C GLU A 79 -5.31 5.72 14.22
N LYS A 80 -4.81 4.73 13.47
CA LYS A 80 -4.92 3.30 13.79
C LYS A 80 -3.54 2.69 14.02
N THR A 81 -3.52 1.67 14.86
CA THR A 81 -2.34 0.81 15.08
C THR A 81 -2.70 -0.63 14.71
N HIS A 82 -1.68 -1.42 14.39
CA HIS A 82 -1.83 -2.84 14.12
C HIS A 82 -0.69 -3.61 14.80
N ALA A 83 -1.04 -4.69 15.50
CA ALA A 83 -0.07 -5.62 16.07
C ALA A 83 0.12 -6.76 15.07
N GLU A 84 1.29 -6.82 14.43
CA GLU A 84 1.55 -7.72 13.31
C GLU A 84 1.60 -9.19 13.76
N TRP A 85 1.14 -10.08 12.89
CA TRP A 85 1.25 -11.55 12.98
C TRP A 85 0.45 -12.25 14.08
N VAL A 86 -0.32 -11.53 14.89
CA VAL A 86 -1.03 -12.09 16.06
C VAL A 86 -1.98 -13.22 15.65
N ASN A 87 -2.70 -13.04 14.55
CA ASN A 87 -3.71 -13.93 13.99
C ASN A 87 -3.29 -14.52 12.63
N SER A 88 -1.99 -14.52 12.31
CA SER A 88 -1.50 -15.05 11.05
C SER A 88 -1.96 -16.50 10.84
N LYS A 89 -2.49 -16.82 9.65
CA LYS A 89 -2.87 -18.19 9.28
C LYS A 89 -1.69 -18.95 8.68
N SER A 90 -0.71 -18.23 8.15
CA SER A 90 0.51 -18.76 7.53
C SER A 90 1.36 -19.57 8.52
N SER A 91 1.57 -20.86 8.21
CA SER A 91 2.44 -21.73 9.01
C SER A 91 3.91 -21.27 8.98
N PHE A 92 4.32 -20.59 7.92
CA PHE A 92 5.66 -20.02 7.79
C PHE A 92 5.84 -18.83 8.74
N ASP A 93 4.86 -17.94 8.85
CA ASP A 93 4.94 -16.76 9.71
C ASP A 93 4.99 -17.16 11.19
N LYS A 94 4.17 -18.15 11.57
CA LYS A 94 4.20 -18.75 12.92
C LYS A 94 5.58 -19.32 13.27
N LYS A 95 6.25 -19.99 12.32
CA LYS A 95 7.59 -20.55 12.52
C LYS A 95 8.64 -19.45 12.69
N ARG A 96 8.57 -18.38 11.88
CA ARG A 96 9.47 -17.22 12.01
C ARG A 96 9.31 -16.52 13.35
N ALA A 97 8.06 -16.31 13.78
CA ALA A 97 7.74 -15.76 15.10
C ALA A 97 8.28 -16.64 16.24
N ALA A 98 8.05 -17.96 16.18
CA ALA A 98 8.54 -18.91 17.19
C ALA A 98 10.07 -18.96 17.27
N ASN A 99 10.77 -18.74 16.16
CA ASN A 99 12.23 -18.64 16.10
C ASN A 99 12.76 -17.26 16.54
N GLY A 100 11.88 -16.32 16.89
CA GLY A 100 12.28 -14.95 17.26
C GLY A 100 12.93 -14.19 16.11
N GLU A 101 12.58 -14.50 14.85
CA GLU A 101 13.17 -13.84 13.70
C GLU A 101 12.85 -12.34 13.72
N LYS A 102 13.90 -11.51 13.64
CA LYS A 102 13.76 -10.05 13.68
C LYS A 102 12.87 -9.58 12.53
N GLY A 103 11.79 -8.87 12.87
CA GLY A 103 10.79 -8.38 11.91
C GLY A 103 9.53 -9.25 11.80
N TYR A 104 9.52 -10.45 12.39
CA TYR A 104 8.39 -11.38 12.36
C TYR A 104 7.90 -11.79 13.75
N ILE A 105 8.29 -11.03 14.78
CA ILE A 105 7.84 -11.28 16.15
C ILE A 105 6.37 -10.89 16.25
N ALA A 106 5.50 -11.85 16.56
CA ALA A 106 4.07 -11.60 16.74
C ALA A 106 3.79 -10.57 17.83
N GLY A 107 2.88 -9.65 17.57
CA GLY A 107 2.57 -8.52 18.43
C GLY A 107 3.45 -7.29 18.20
N THR A 108 4.45 -7.35 17.31
CA THR A 108 5.22 -6.16 16.93
C THR A 108 4.29 -5.14 16.29
N LEU A 109 4.26 -3.92 16.82
CA LEU A 109 3.45 -2.86 16.23
C LEU A 109 3.99 -2.45 14.87
N PHE A 110 3.09 -2.36 13.89
CA PHE A 110 3.35 -1.72 12.62
C PHE A 110 3.87 -0.30 12.84
N LYS A 111 4.97 0.06 12.17
CA LYS A 111 5.49 1.41 12.24
C LYS A 111 4.91 2.23 11.08
N PRO A 112 4.30 3.40 11.35
CA PRO A 112 3.78 4.26 10.29
C PRO A 112 4.81 4.58 9.18
N THR A 113 6.10 4.62 9.54
CA THR A 113 7.19 4.85 8.60
C THR A 113 7.33 3.79 7.51
N GLU A 114 6.81 2.58 7.72
CA GLU A 114 6.87 1.48 6.74
C GLU A 114 5.96 1.73 5.53
N ALA A 115 4.87 2.49 5.67
CA ALA A 115 3.98 2.87 4.58
C ALA A 115 4.45 4.10 3.78
N ARG A 116 5.63 4.67 4.09
CA ARG A 116 6.14 5.90 3.43
C ARG A 116 6.24 5.75 1.90
N THR A 117 6.76 4.62 1.44
CA THR A 117 6.88 4.35 0.00
C THR A 117 5.51 4.30 -0.65
N SER A 118 4.55 3.62 -0.02
CA SER A 118 3.17 3.52 -0.52
C SER A 118 2.51 4.88 -0.69
N ILE A 119 2.60 5.74 0.32
CA ILE A 119 2.02 7.10 0.27
C ILE A 119 2.73 7.97 -0.79
N ALA A 120 4.06 7.86 -0.90
CA ALA A 120 4.81 8.61 -1.90
C ALA A 120 4.51 8.14 -3.34
N LEU A 121 4.27 6.84 -3.57
CA LEU A 121 3.85 6.32 -4.87
C LEU A 121 2.43 6.78 -5.22
N ALA A 122 1.50 6.72 -4.26
CA ALA A 122 0.12 7.12 -4.45
C ALA A 122 -0.04 8.60 -4.83
N ASP A 123 0.89 9.46 -4.39
CA ASP A 123 0.90 10.87 -4.77
C ASP A 123 0.88 11.07 -6.27
N PHE A 124 1.46 10.20 -7.09
CA PHE A 124 1.37 10.31 -8.56
C PHE A 124 -0.08 10.51 -9.04
N PHE A 125 -1.04 9.85 -8.36
CA PHE A 125 -2.46 9.88 -8.68
C PHE A 125 -3.31 10.78 -7.76
N ASP A 126 -2.90 10.98 -6.52
CA ASP A 126 -3.64 11.74 -5.51
C ASP A 126 -2.73 12.76 -4.80
N ASN A 127 -2.83 14.02 -5.20
CA ASN A 127 -1.97 15.10 -4.71
C ASN A 127 -2.09 15.39 -3.20
N LYS A 128 -3.12 14.85 -2.52
CA LYS A 128 -3.27 14.99 -1.06
C LYS A 128 -2.21 14.20 -0.32
N MET A 129 -1.65 13.15 -0.94
CA MET A 129 -0.67 12.27 -0.30
C MET A 129 0.62 12.99 0.07
N LEU A 130 1.08 13.97 -0.72
CA LEU A 130 2.24 14.80 -0.35
C LEU A 130 2.01 15.59 0.94
N ALA A 131 0.84 16.23 1.08
CA ALA A 131 0.51 16.99 2.29
C ALA A 131 0.45 16.07 3.52
N LEU A 132 -0.18 14.91 3.36
CA LEU A 132 -0.34 13.90 4.40
C LEU A 132 1.03 13.32 4.83
N TYR A 133 1.89 13.03 3.86
CA TYR A 133 3.27 12.59 4.11
C TYR A 133 4.08 13.63 4.88
N LYS A 134 4.04 14.89 4.45
CA LYS A 134 4.76 15.99 5.09
C LYS A 134 4.30 16.22 6.53
N ALA A 135 3.00 16.13 6.78
CA ALA A 135 2.44 16.22 8.12
C ALA A 135 2.95 15.09 9.02
N ASN A 136 2.92 13.85 8.53
CA ASN A 136 3.36 12.68 9.30
C ASN A 136 4.84 12.76 9.73
N ILE A 137 5.71 13.30 8.87
CA ILE A 137 7.15 13.39 9.16
C ILE A 137 7.62 14.79 9.56
N ASN A 138 6.69 15.74 9.78
CA ASN A 138 6.98 17.15 10.07
C ASN A 138 8.01 17.79 9.11
N SER A 139 7.89 17.54 7.80
CA SER A 139 8.86 18.01 6.81
C SER A 139 8.44 19.33 6.14
N LYS A 140 9.39 20.27 6.08
CA LYS A 140 9.27 21.52 5.32
C LYS A 140 9.73 21.40 3.86
N SER A 141 10.34 20.27 3.47
CA SER A 141 10.81 20.06 2.10
C SER A 141 9.65 20.15 1.11
N LYS A 142 9.92 20.71 -0.09
CA LYS A 142 8.97 20.65 -1.21
C LYS A 142 8.74 19.19 -1.64
N TYR A 143 9.82 18.41 -1.71
CA TYR A 143 9.80 16.99 -2.06
C TYR A 143 10.55 16.19 -0.98
N PRO A 144 9.83 15.56 -0.03
CA PRO A 144 10.46 14.86 1.08
C PRO A 144 11.28 13.61 0.70
N THR A 145 11.02 13.04 -0.47
CA THR A 145 11.72 11.87 -1.01
C THR A 145 11.90 12.03 -2.51
N TRP A 146 12.80 11.22 -3.09
CA TRP A 146 12.99 11.19 -4.54
C TRP A 146 11.73 10.80 -5.31
N GLN A 147 10.87 9.95 -4.73
CA GLN A 147 9.62 9.55 -5.37
C GLN A 147 8.70 10.75 -5.65
N PHE A 148 8.61 11.72 -4.73
CA PHE A 148 7.84 12.94 -4.95
C PHE A 148 8.41 13.81 -6.09
N VAL A 149 9.74 13.83 -6.25
CA VAL A 149 10.36 14.50 -7.40
C VAL A 149 9.96 13.78 -8.68
N LEU A 150 10.07 12.44 -8.71
CA LEU A 150 9.69 11.63 -9.87
C LEU A 150 8.22 11.81 -10.27
N ASN A 151 7.32 11.93 -9.29
CA ASN A 151 5.90 12.14 -9.57
C ASN A 151 5.66 13.49 -10.27
N GLU A 152 6.32 14.56 -9.80
CA GLU A 152 6.20 15.88 -10.40
C GLU A 152 6.64 15.90 -11.87
N VAL A 153 7.80 15.30 -12.17
CA VAL A 153 8.35 15.34 -13.55
C VAL A 153 7.73 14.33 -14.51
N LYS A 154 6.96 13.35 -14.00
CA LYS A 154 6.37 12.27 -14.82
C LYS A 154 4.85 12.34 -14.95
N ARG A 155 4.18 13.27 -14.25
CA ARG A 155 2.71 13.43 -14.29
C ARG A 155 2.21 13.84 -15.66
#